data_AF-A0A7W4MSK7-F1
#
_entry.id   AF-A0A7W4MSK7-F1
#
_cell.length_a   1.000
_cell.length_b   1.000
_cell.length_c   1.000
_cell.angle_alpha   90.00
_cell.angle_beta   90.00
_cell.angle_gamma   90.00
#
_symmetry.space_group_name_H-M   'P 1'
#
loop_
_entity.id
_entity.type
_entity.pdbx_description
1 polymer ?
#
loop_
_entity_poly.entity_id
_entity_poly.type
_entity_poly.pdbx_seq_one_letter_code
_entity_poly.pdbx_strand_id
1 'polypeptide(L)'
;MPLLGVTRKERDPATKLTANIGNALREQNDRLGRAEEIERRLAEGQAVVELNASSIEPSFVQDRMQGDIEGLLASIREQGQQVPILVRPHPVKPAHYQVAFGHRRLRAVSELGLPVKAVVRDLTDEQLVVAQGQENNEREDLTFIEKARFAHKLNKQFPREIVIAAMSIDKSNLSKMLLLVDALPSELIDAIGAAPGVGRPSWQQLAELVEKASPPAGAAKYAASEEVQALPSSERFKAVIDHLKPRRTARGLPDVLSTPDGDRLAQVTQSKSKLEITIDRKATPDFAAFVLEHLPALYQEHRAKHQRKQGV
;
A
#
# COMPACT_ATOMS: atom_id res chain seq x y z
N MET A 1 -8.01 57.05 -2.97
CA MET A 1 -8.63 55.79 -2.49
C MET A 1 -7.90 54.60 -3.12
N PRO A 2 -7.10 53.84 -2.36
CA PRO A 2 -6.36 52.66 -2.83
C PRO A 2 -7.15 51.36 -2.59
N LEU A 3 -6.92 50.31 -3.38
CA LEU A 3 -7.10 48.92 -2.93
C LEU A 3 -6.09 47.96 -3.59
N LEU A 4 -5.17 47.53 -2.73
CA LEU A 4 -4.42 46.28 -2.60
C LEU A 4 -4.00 45.47 -3.84
N GLY A 5 -2.68 45.42 -4.02
CA GLY A 5 -2.00 44.37 -4.77
C GLY A 5 -1.87 43.06 -4.00
N VAL A 6 -1.70 41.98 -4.76
CA VAL A 6 -1.05 40.75 -4.31
C VAL A 6 -0.02 40.39 -5.37
N THR A 7 1.21 40.87 -5.17
CA THR A 7 2.37 40.33 -5.90
C THR A 7 2.62 38.92 -5.35
N ARG A 8 2.60 37.91 -6.24
CA ARG A 8 3.09 36.57 -5.91
C ARG A 8 4.55 36.72 -5.48
N LYS A 9 4.83 36.46 -4.21
CA LYS A 9 6.19 36.38 -3.66
C LYS A 9 6.91 35.25 -4.39
N GLU A 10 7.79 35.59 -5.34
CA GLU A 10 8.74 34.65 -5.90
C GLU A 10 9.51 34.02 -4.75
N ARG A 11 9.50 32.68 -4.70
CA ARG A 11 10.22 31.93 -3.67
C ARG A 11 11.71 32.09 -3.95
N ASP A 12 12.37 32.76 -3.02
CA ASP A 12 13.79 33.10 -3.04
C ASP A 12 14.68 31.86 -3.32
N PRO A 13 15.53 31.88 -4.38
CA PRO A 13 16.42 30.77 -4.71
C PRO A 13 17.43 30.46 -3.58
N ALA A 14 17.73 31.41 -2.69
CA ALA A 14 18.56 31.18 -1.52
C ALA A 14 17.92 30.21 -0.51
N THR A 15 16.57 30.17 -0.43
CA THR A 15 15.84 29.25 0.46
C THR A 15 15.86 27.81 -0.06
N LYS A 16 15.92 27.60 -1.38
CA LYS A 16 16.10 26.26 -1.97
C LYS A 16 17.53 25.74 -1.79
N LEU A 17 18.53 26.60 -1.94
CA LEU A 17 19.93 26.22 -1.75
C LEU A 17 20.23 25.84 -0.30
N THR A 18 19.73 26.61 0.66
CA THR A 18 19.85 26.31 2.11
C THR A 18 19.06 25.07 2.53
N ALA A 19 17.89 24.81 1.92
CA ALA A 19 17.14 23.57 2.15
C ALA A 19 17.85 22.33 1.56
N ASN A 20 18.45 22.44 0.38
CA ASN A 20 19.20 21.35 -0.26
C ASN A 20 20.50 21.04 0.48
N ILE A 21 21.22 22.07 0.95
CA ILE A 21 22.41 21.91 1.79
C ILE A 21 22.02 21.33 3.15
N GLY A 22 20.90 21.77 3.74
CA GLY A 22 20.39 21.23 5.00
C GLY A 22 19.96 19.77 4.91
N ASN A 23 19.45 19.35 3.75
CA ASN A 23 19.13 17.94 3.48
C ASN A 23 20.38 17.11 3.19
N ALA A 24 21.35 17.64 2.44
CA ALA A 24 22.63 16.97 2.22
C ALA A 24 23.48 16.83 3.50
N LEU A 25 23.46 17.85 4.38
CA LEU A 25 24.12 17.81 5.69
C LEU A 25 23.40 16.90 6.68
N ARG A 26 22.06 16.83 6.65
CA ARG A 26 21.30 15.81 7.41
C ARG A 26 21.60 14.41 6.90
N GLU A 27 21.63 14.21 5.59
CA GLU A 27 21.98 12.93 4.99
C GLU A 27 23.44 12.53 5.29
N GLN A 28 24.37 13.49 5.33
CA GLN A 28 25.76 13.26 5.72
C GLN A 28 25.91 12.98 7.22
N ASN A 29 25.20 13.72 8.09
CA ASN A 29 25.19 13.47 9.54
C ASN A 29 24.48 12.16 9.91
N ASP A 30 23.41 11.80 9.19
CA ASP A 30 22.71 10.53 9.36
C ASP A 30 23.56 9.36 8.85
N ARG A 31 24.35 9.55 7.77
CA ARG A 31 25.34 8.57 7.30
C ARG A 31 26.48 8.38 8.29
N LEU A 32 27.01 9.46 8.88
CA LEU A 32 28.06 9.41 9.88
C LEU A 32 27.55 8.78 11.19
N GLY A 33 26.39 9.19 11.68
CA GLY A 33 25.80 8.64 12.91
C GLY A 33 25.37 7.16 12.78
N ARG A 34 24.83 6.74 11.63
CA ARG A 34 24.50 5.33 11.38
C ARG A 34 25.74 4.48 11.13
N ALA A 35 26.75 5.00 10.44
CA ALA A 35 28.02 4.31 10.27
C ALA A 35 28.72 4.15 11.63
N GLU A 36 28.79 5.18 12.47
CA GLU A 36 29.39 5.12 13.80
C GLU A 36 28.60 4.21 14.77
N GLU A 37 27.27 4.14 14.68
CA GLU A 37 26.47 3.24 15.53
C GLU A 37 26.53 1.78 15.04
N ILE A 38 26.58 1.55 13.73
CA ILE A 38 26.85 0.23 13.14
C ILE A 38 28.29 -0.18 13.43
N GLU A 39 29.26 0.74 13.35
CA GLU A 39 30.67 0.51 13.71
C GLU A 39 30.79 0.18 15.19
N ARG A 40 30.12 0.91 16.08
CA ARG A 40 30.12 0.60 17.52
C ARG A 40 29.49 -0.77 17.79
N ARG A 41 28.37 -1.10 17.14
CA ARG A 41 27.67 -2.39 17.32
C ARG A 41 28.35 -3.57 16.62
N LEU A 42 29.13 -3.34 15.56
CA LEU A 42 29.94 -4.34 14.86
C LEU A 42 31.30 -4.54 15.53
N ALA A 43 31.88 -3.47 16.08
CA ALA A 43 33.17 -3.45 16.79
C ALA A 43 33.05 -3.76 18.29
N GLU A 44 31.84 -3.97 18.81
CA GLU A 44 31.61 -4.68 20.08
C GLU A 44 32.09 -6.15 19.94
N GLY A 45 33.42 -6.33 19.89
CA GLY A 45 34.15 -7.59 20.04
C GLY A 45 34.57 -8.34 18.78
N GLN A 46 34.23 -7.90 17.55
CA GLN A 46 34.52 -8.68 16.33
C GLN A 46 35.47 -7.96 15.36
N ALA A 47 36.46 -8.69 14.84
CA ALA A 47 37.46 -8.17 13.90
C ALA A 47 36.90 -8.08 12.46
N VAL A 48 37.24 -6.99 11.76
CA VAL A 48 37.00 -6.87 10.31
C VAL A 48 38.04 -7.70 9.57
N VAL A 49 37.59 -8.53 8.64
CA VAL A 49 38.42 -9.39 7.79
C VAL A 49 38.20 -9.08 6.32
N GLU A 50 39.18 -9.41 5.49
CA GLU A 50 39.05 -9.36 4.03
C GLU A 50 38.73 -10.75 3.47
N LEU A 51 37.66 -10.84 2.70
CA LEU A 51 37.17 -12.06 2.08
C LEU A 51 37.16 -11.93 0.56
N ASN A 52 37.32 -13.04 -0.13
CA ASN A 52 37.09 -13.08 -1.57
C ASN A 52 35.59 -12.92 -1.85
N ALA A 53 35.22 -12.00 -2.75
CA ALA A 53 33.83 -11.84 -3.17
C ALA A 53 33.19 -13.16 -3.65
N SER A 54 33.96 -14.03 -4.30
CA SER A 54 33.48 -15.31 -4.82
C SER A 54 33.14 -16.34 -3.73
N SER A 55 33.60 -16.14 -2.48
CA SER A 55 33.26 -17.03 -1.36
C SER A 55 32.03 -16.54 -0.58
N ILE A 56 31.40 -15.44 -1.00
CA ILE A 56 30.23 -14.86 -0.34
C ILE A 56 28.99 -15.09 -1.21
N GLU A 57 28.00 -15.77 -0.64
CA GLU A 57 26.72 -16.05 -1.30
C GLU A 57 25.60 -15.15 -0.78
N PRO A 58 24.61 -14.81 -1.63
CA PRO A 58 23.42 -14.10 -1.18
C PRO A 58 22.64 -14.92 -0.14
N SER A 59 21.92 -14.22 0.74
CA SER A 59 20.96 -14.84 1.65
C SER A 59 19.88 -15.63 0.87
N PHE A 60 19.35 -16.68 1.51
CA PHE A 60 18.22 -17.46 1.01
C PHE A 60 16.92 -16.63 0.94
N VAL A 61 16.85 -15.53 1.71
CA VAL A 61 15.82 -14.51 1.52
C VAL A 61 16.33 -13.51 0.49
N GLN A 62 16.02 -13.75 -0.78
CA GLN A 62 16.43 -12.82 -1.85
C GLN A 62 15.64 -11.52 -1.80
N ASP A 63 16.37 -10.40 -1.75
CA ASP A 63 15.87 -9.06 -2.06
C ASP A 63 15.44 -9.03 -3.54
N ARG A 64 14.27 -8.46 -3.84
CA ARG A 64 13.75 -8.36 -5.21
C ARG A 64 14.36 -7.19 -5.98
N MET A 65 15.02 -6.25 -5.31
CA MET A 65 15.45 -5.01 -5.95
C MET A 65 16.97 -4.93 -6.00
N GLN A 66 17.51 -5.17 -7.18
CA GLN A 66 18.83 -4.71 -7.59
C GLN A 66 18.81 -3.18 -7.63
N GLY A 67 18.89 -2.53 -6.46
CA GLY A 67 19.00 -1.08 -6.38
C GLY A 67 20.23 -0.59 -7.15
N ASP A 68 20.15 0.59 -7.74
CA ASP A 68 21.25 1.22 -8.47
C ASP A 68 22.51 1.27 -7.58
N ILE A 69 23.64 0.86 -8.14
CA ILE A 69 24.95 0.85 -7.47
C ILE A 69 25.94 1.83 -8.10
N GLU A 70 25.59 2.58 -9.16
CA GLU A 70 26.53 3.43 -9.90
C GLU A 70 27.27 4.42 -8.98
N GLY A 71 26.54 5.17 -8.15
CA GLY A 71 27.12 6.11 -7.20
C GLY A 71 27.98 5.43 -6.12
N LEU A 72 27.56 4.25 -5.64
CA LEU A 72 28.31 3.47 -4.66
C LEU A 72 29.60 2.89 -5.27
N LEU A 73 29.52 2.44 -6.51
CA LEU A 73 30.62 1.86 -7.27
C LEU A 73 31.67 2.93 -7.57
N ALA A 74 31.27 4.14 -7.95
CA ALA A 74 32.18 5.29 -8.11
C ALA A 74 32.90 5.62 -6.80
N SER A 75 32.17 5.71 -5.69
CA SER A 75 32.74 5.99 -4.36
C SER A 75 33.71 4.90 -3.90
N ILE A 76 33.37 3.61 -4.06
CA ILE A 76 34.24 2.49 -3.68
C ILE A 76 35.48 2.45 -4.58
N ARG A 77 35.37 2.81 -5.87
CA ARG A 77 36.54 2.89 -6.76
C ARG A 77 37.53 3.97 -6.31
N GLU A 78 37.04 5.12 -5.85
CA GLU A 78 37.89 6.25 -5.45
C GLU A 78 38.48 6.09 -4.05
N GLN A 79 37.65 5.63 -3.09
CA GLN A 79 37.99 5.64 -1.67
C GLN A 79 38.16 4.24 -1.08
N GLY A 80 37.90 3.18 -1.84
CA GLY A 80 37.84 1.81 -1.34
C GLY A 80 36.56 1.53 -0.52
N GLN A 81 36.42 0.30 -0.06
CA GLN A 81 35.33 -0.06 0.85
C GLN A 81 35.62 0.50 2.25
N GLN A 82 34.87 1.52 2.64
CA GLN A 82 34.96 2.14 3.97
C GLN A 82 34.17 1.35 5.02
N VAL A 83 32.92 1.00 4.70
CA VAL A 83 32.01 0.30 5.63
C VAL A 83 32.02 -1.20 5.31
N PRO A 84 32.34 -2.09 6.28
CA PRO A 84 32.29 -3.54 6.05
C PRO A 84 30.86 -4.04 5.82
N ILE A 85 30.72 -5.23 5.25
CA ILE A 85 29.44 -5.96 5.21
C ILE A 85 29.33 -6.89 6.43
N LEU A 86 28.12 -7.34 6.78
CA LEU A 86 27.94 -8.40 7.78
C LEU A 86 27.70 -9.72 7.07
N VAL A 87 28.48 -10.73 7.42
CA VAL A 87 28.33 -12.09 6.91
C VAL A 87 28.29 -13.09 8.04
N ARG A 88 27.73 -14.27 7.77
CA ARG A 88 27.88 -15.46 8.61
C ARG A 88 28.60 -16.57 7.86
N PRO A 89 29.25 -17.53 8.54
CA PRO A 89 29.69 -18.77 7.90
C PRO A 89 28.51 -19.49 7.22
N HIS A 90 28.75 -20.03 6.03
CA HIS A 90 27.72 -20.77 5.31
C HIS A 90 27.44 -22.11 6.01
N PRO A 91 26.17 -22.45 6.31
CA PRO A 91 25.84 -23.62 7.15
C PRO A 91 26.24 -24.96 6.53
N VAL A 92 26.30 -25.02 5.19
CA VAL A 92 26.60 -26.26 4.44
C VAL A 92 27.83 -26.19 3.52
N LYS A 93 28.48 -25.04 3.39
CA LYS A 93 29.63 -24.85 2.47
C LYS A 93 30.82 -24.35 3.26
N PRO A 94 31.78 -25.23 3.62
CA PRO A 94 32.98 -24.82 4.33
C PRO A 94 33.71 -23.69 3.60
N ALA A 95 34.30 -22.77 4.36
CA ALA A 95 35.01 -21.58 3.85
C ALA A 95 34.19 -20.64 2.95
N HIS A 96 32.87 -20.80 2.90
CA HIS A 96 31.95 -19.85 2.27
C HIS A 96 31.17 -19.09 3.33
N TYR A 97 30.61 -17.96 2.93
CA TYR A 97 29.87 -17.06 3.78
C TYR A 97 28.52 -16.71 3.15
N GLN A 98 27.56 -16.31 3.98
CA GLN A 98 26.29 -15.75 3.53
C GLN A 98 26.18 -14.31 3.99
N VAL A 99 25.83 -13.41 3.07
CA VAL A 99 25.62 -12.00 3.41
C VAL A 99 24.32 -11.82 4.20
N ALA A 100 24.43 -11.17 5.36
CA ALA A 100 23.30 -10.78 6.18
C ALA A 100 22.94 -9.30 5.95
N PHE A 101 23.94 -8.44 5.75
CA PHE A 101 23.77 -6.99 5.54
C PHE A 101 24.75 -6.46 4.48
N GLY A 102 24.31 -5.52 3.66
CA GLY A 102 25.18 -4.80 2.72
C GLY A 102 25.26 -5.42 1.33
N HIS A 103 24.16 -6.00 0.84
CA HIS A 103 24.07 -6.69 -0.46
C HIS A 103 24.50 -5.80 -1.64
N ARG A 104 24.09 -4.53 -1.67
CA ARG A 104 24.50 -3.56 -2.70
C ARG A 104 26.01 -3.31 -2.71
N ARG A 105 26.62 -3.32 -1.52
CA ARG A 105 28.06 -3.13 -1.35
C ARG A 105 28.83 -4.36 -1.79
N LEU A 106 28.38 -5.56 -1.41
CA LEU A 106 28.94 -6.81 -1.92
C LEU A 106 28.97 -6.80 -3.45
N ARG A 107 27.85 -6.42 -4.10
CA ARG A 107 27.77 -6.32 -5.56
C ARG A 107 28.78 -5.32 -6.13
N ALA A 108 28.82 -4.09 -5.62
CA ALA A 108 29.73 -3.05 -6.11
C ALA A 108 31.21 -3.45 -5.95
N VAL A 109 31.59 -4.03 -4.81
CA VAL A 109 32.95 -4.53 -4.56
C VAL A 109 33.30 -5.70 -5.47
N SER A 110 32.34 -6.63 -5.67
CA SER A 110 32.49 -7.77 -6.59
C SER A 110 32.70 -7.33 -8.03
N GLU A 111 31.96 -6.33 -8.49
CA GLU A 111 32.05 -5.78 -9.84
C GLU A 111 33.40 -5.06 -10.09
N LEU A 112 33.97 -4.48 -9.03
CA LEU A 112 35.31 -3.88 -9.07
C LEU A 112 36.43 -4.92 -8.93
N GLY A 113 36.12 -6.19 -8.66
CA GLY A 113 37.12 -7.24 -8.45
C GLY A 113 37.98 -7.04 -7.21
N LEU A 114 37.47 -6.31 -6.21
CA LEU A 114 38.19 -5.98 -4.98
C LEU A 114 37.90 -7.01 -3.87
N PRO A 115 38.80 -7.21 -2.90
CA PRO A 115 38.49 -7.98 -1.70
C PRO A 115 37.40 -7.27 -0.88
N VAL A 116 36.52 -8.05 -0.26
CA VAL A 116 35.38 -7.57 0.50
C VAL A 116 35.76 -7.47 1.98
N LYS A 117 35.71 -6.27 2.54
CA LYS A 117 35.79 -6.07 3.99
C LYS A 117 34.49 -6.51 4.63
N ALA A 118 34.57 -7.45 5.57
CA ALA A 118 33.42 -8.06 6.20
C ALA A 118 33.65 -8.27 7.70
N VAL A 119 32.57 -8.22 8.47
CA VAL A 119 32.52 -8.73 9.84
C VAL A 119 31.86 -10.10 9.77
N VAL A 120 32.54 -11.13 10.29
CA VAL A 120 32.03 -12.50 10.35
C VAL A 120 31.38 -12.72 11.70
N ARG A 121 30.11 -13.08 11.70
CA ARG A 121 29.35 -13.40 12.91
C ARG A 121 28.62 -14.71 12.76
N ASP A 122 28.67 -15.54 13.79
CA ASP A 122 27.84 -16.73 13.87
C ASP A 122 26.39 -16.30 14.09
N LEU A 123 25.56 -16.51 13.06
CA LEU A 123 24.14 -16.15 13.05
C LEU A 123 23.30 -17.37 12.70
N THR A 124 22.25 -17.61 13.48
CA THR A 124 21.20 -18.56 13.10
C THR A 124 20.41 -18.03 11.89
N ASP A 125 19.62 -18.89 11.24
CA ASP A 125 18.77 -18.48 10.11
C ASP A 125 17.80 -17.35 10.52
N GLU A 126 17.25 -17.45 11.73
CA GLU A 126 16.36 -16.44 12.30
C GLU A 126 17.07 -15.10 12.50
N GLN A 127 18.28 -15.11 13.07
CA GLN A 127 19.06 -13.90 13.31
C GLN A 127 19.50 -13.24 12.00
N LEU A 128 19.86 -14.04 10.99
CA LEU A 128 20.17 -13.53 9.65
C LEU A 128 18.96 -12.83 9.04
N VAL A 129 17.77 -13.42 9.14
CA VAL A 129 16.52 -12.84 8.63
C VAL A 129 16.19 -11.52 9.32
N VAL A 130 16.37 -11.45 10.64
CA VAL A 130 16.17 -10.19 11.38
C VAL A 130 17.14 -9.11 10.92
N ALA A 131 18.44 -9.43 10.82
CA ALA A 131 19.45 -8.48 10.37
C ALA A 131 19.17 -7.95 8.95
N GLN A 132 18.77 -8.86 8.05
CA GLN A 132 18.46 -8.50 6.67
C GLN A 132 17.15 -7.70 6.54
N GLY A 133 16.13 -8.07 7.31
CA GLY A 133 14.86 -7.35 7.35
C GLY A 133 15.01 -5.91 7.84
N GLN A 134 15.87 -5.70 8.84
CA GLN A 134 16.17 -4.36 9.37
C GLN A 134 16.82 -3.46 8.31
N GLU A 135 17.76 -3.97 7.49
CA GLU A 135 18.33 -3.22 6.35
C GLU A 135 17.24 -2.77 5.37
N ASN A 136 16.28 -3.66 5.09
CA ASN A 136 15.26 -3.42 4.08
C ASN A 136 14.15 -2.48 4.58
N ASN A 137 13.79 -2.51 5.87
CA ASN A 137 12.78 -1.57 6.40
C ASN A 137 13.26 -0.12 6.41
N GLU A 138 14.58 0.12 6.48
CA GLU A 138 15.15 1.46 6.34
C GLU A 138 14.98 2.02 4.91
N ARG A 139 14.64 1.17 3.93
CA ARG A 139 14.31 1.61 2.57
C ARG A 139 12.81 1.94 2.51
N GLU A 140 12.51 3.21 2.27
CA GLU A 140 11.14 3.75 2.27
C GLU A 140 10.31 3.37 1.02
N ASP A 141 10.79 2.47 0.17
CA ASP A 141 10.25 2.24 -1.17
C ASP A 141 9.15 1.16 -1.26
N LEU A 142 9.04 0.27 -0.28
CA LEU A 142 8.07 -0.83 -0.35
C LEU A 142 6.62 -0.36 -0.12
N THR A 143 5.75 -0.72 -1.06
CA THR A 143 4.30 -0.51 -0.93
C THR A 143 3.71 -1.40 0.16
N PHE A 144 2.51 -1.05 0.64
CA PHE A 144 1.86 -1.79 1.71
C PHE A 144 1.64 -3.27 1.37
N ILE A 145 1.22 -3.58 0.14
CA ILE A 145 0.95 -4.97 -0.28
C ILE A 145 2.24 -5.77 -0.45
N GLU A 146 3.33 -5.15 -0.89
CA GLU A 146 4.64 -5.80 -0.97
C GLU A 146 5.16 -6.16 0.42
N LYS A 147 5.07 -5.22 1.39
CA LYS A 147 5.38 -5.50 2.80
C LYS A 147 4.54 -6.64 3.33
N ALA A 148 3.23 -6.64 3.07
CA ALA A 148 2.32 -7.68 3.54
C ALA A 148 2.65 -9.06 2.95
N ARG A 149 2.97 -9.15 1.64
CA ARG A 149 3.38 -10.42 1.01
C ARG A 149 4.72 -10.91 1.52
N PHE A 150 5.67 -10.00 1.76
CA PHE A 150 6.94 -10.35 2.36
C PHE A 150 6.75 -10.90 3.78
N ALA A 151 5.94 -10.23 4.60
CA ALA A 151 5.53 -10.71 5.93
C ALA A 151 4.96 -12.12 5.87
N HIS A 152 4.04 -12.36 4.93
CA HIS A 152 3.40 -13.64 4.73
C HIS A 152 4.40 -14.74 4.31
N LYS A 153 5.37 -14.43 3.43
CA LYS A 153 6.43 -15.37 3.06
C LYS A 153 7.34 -15.72 4.23
N LEU A 154 7.72 -14.74 5.05
CA LEU A 154 8.53 -14.98 6.25
C LEU A 154 7.77 -15.81 7.28
N ASN A 155 6.48 -15.51 7.50
CA ASN A 155 5.62 -16.21 8.45
C ASN A 155 5.38 -17.69 8.11
N LYS A 156 5.66 -18.13 6.87
CA LYS A 156 5.64 -19.55 6.49
C LYS A 156 6.89 -20.32 6.92
N GLN A 157 7.99 -19.62 7.18
CA GLN A 157 9.32 -20.21 7.43
C GLN A 157 9.83 -19.92 8.84
N PHE A 158 9.36 -18.85 9.47
CA PHE A 158 9.87 -18.36 10.76
C PHE A 158 8.75 -18.11 11.77
N PRO A 159 9.04 -18.22 13.08
CA PRO A 159 8.12 -17.82 14.14
C PRO A 159 7.67 -16.36 14.02
N ARG A 160 6.47 -16.03 14.51
CA ARG A 160 5.90 -14.68 14.40
C ARG A 160 6.78 -13.61 15.03
N GLU A 161 7.45 -13.95 16.13
CA GLU A 161 8.36 -13.07 16.87
C GLU A 161 9.53 -12.62 15.98
N ILE A 162 10.06 -13.53 15.17
CA ILE A 162 11.14 -13.26 14.21
C ILE A 162 10.64 -12.37 13.08
N VAL A 163 9.43 -12.62 12.56
CA VAL A 163 8.84 -11.79 11.50
C VAL A 163 8.59 -10.35 11.99
N ILE A 164 8.06 -10.20 13.20
CA ILE A 164 7.84 -8.89 13.87
C ILE A 164 9.17 -8.14 13.98
N ALA A 165 10.22 -8.81 14.48
CA ALA A 165 11.54 -8.22 14.63
C ALA A 165 12.18 -7.85 13.29
N ALA A 166 12.10 -8.72 12.28
CA ALA A 166 12.64 -8.50 10.95
C ALA A 166 11.93 -7.36 10.20
N MET A 167 10.63 -7.16 10.45
CA MET A 167 9.82 -6.12 9.80
C MET A 167 9.68 -4.84 10.61
N SER A 168 10.21 -4.78 11.83
CA SER A 168 10.08 -3.65 12.75
C SER A 168 8.62 -3.16 12.91
N ILE A 169 7.66 -4.10 12.98
CA ILE A 169 6.22 -3.82 13.13
C ILE A 169 5.67 -4.44 14.41
N ASP A 170 4.50 -3.99 14.87
CA ASP A 170 3.81 -4.61 16.00
C ASP A 170 2.99 -5.86 15.61
N LYS A 171 2.64 -6.66 16.62
CA LYS A 171 1.85 -7.90 16.46
C LYS A 171 0.49 -7.67 15.78
N SER A 172 -0.18 -6.55 16.05
CA SER A 172 -1.47 -6.23 15.44
C SER A 172 -1.31 -5.95 13.95
N ASN A 173 -0.28 -5.19 13.58
CA ASN A 173 0.01 -4.86 12.19
C ASN A 173 0.39 -6.12 11.38
N LEU A 174 1.27 -6.98 11.92
CA LEU A 174 1.56 -8.27 11.29
C LEU A 174 0.28 -9.09 11.08
N SER A 175 -0.55 -9.23 12.11
CA SER A 175 -1.80 -10.00 12.01
C SER A 175 -2.74 -9.46 10.91
N LYS A 176 -2.86 -8.13 10.79
CA LYS A 176 -3.67 -7.49 9.75
C LYS A 176 -3.10 -7.71 8.35
N MET A 177 -1.77 -7.66 8.19
CA MET A 177 -1.10 -7.94 6.92
C MET A 177 -1.35 -9.38 6.46
N LEU A 178 -1.16 -10.35 7.36
CA LEU A 178 -1.36 -11.77 7.06
C LEU A 178 -2.82 -12.06 6.66
N LEU A 179 -3.78 -11.61 7.49
CA LEU A 179 -5.21 -11.81 7.21
C LEU A 179 -5.63 -11.26 5.85
N LEU A 180 -5.09 -10.11 5.45
CA LEU A 180 -5.40 -9.49 4.18
C LEU A 180 -4.86 -10.32 3.00
N VAL A 181 -3.61 -10.79 3.10
CA VAL A 181 -2.98 -11.59 2.04
C VAL A 181 -3.69 -12.94 1.91
N ASP A 182 -4.12 -13.54 3.01
CA ASP A 182 -4.88 -14.79 3.01
C ASP A 182 -6.30 -14.62 2.43
N ALA A 183 -6.91 -13.44 2.58
CA ALA A 183 -8.26 -13.15 2.09
C ALA A 183 -8.33 -12.89 0.57
N LEU A 184 -7.20 -12.70 -0.11
CA LEU A 184 -7.14 -12.33 -1.53
C LEU A 184 -6.43 -13.42 -2.35
N PRO A 185 -6.96 -13.81 -3.53
CA PRO A 185 -6.25 -14.70 -4.43
C PRO A 185 -4.89 -14.14 -4.83
N SER A 186 -3.84 -14.96 -4.81
CA SER A 186 -2.48 -14.52 -5.12
C SER A 186 -2.37 -13.92 -6.53
N GLU A 187 -3.10 -14.52 -7.47
CA GLU A 187 -3.17 -14.12 -8.88
C GLU A 187 -3.78 -12.72 -9.03
N LEU A 188 -4.74 -12.36 -8.17
CA LEU A 188 -5.33 -11.03 -8.17
C LEU A 188 -4.32 -9.99 -7.69
N ILE A 189 -3.60 -10.28 -6.59
CA ILE A 189 -2.56 -9.38 -6.09
C ILE A 189 -1.44 -9.23 -7.12
N ASP A 190 -1.02 -10.33 -7.76
CA ASP A 190 -0.01 -10.33 -8.82
C ASP A 190 -0.45 -9.51 -10.04
N ALA A 191 -1.70 -9.66 -10.49
CA ALA A 191 -2.22 -8.90 -11.63
C ALA A 191 -2.30 -7.39 -11.35
N ILE A 192 -2.67 -7.00 -10.12
CA ILE A 192 -2.71 -5.59 -9.71
C ILE A 192 -1.29 -5.01 -9.58
N GLY A 193 -0.37 -5.75 -8.93
CA GLY A 193 0.99 -5.30 -8.65
C GLY A 193 1.13 -4.46 -7.37
N ALA A 194 2.19 -3.65 -7.30
CA ALA A 194 2.59 -2.89 -6.10
C ALA A 194 1.56 -1.83 -5.66
N ALA A 195 0.82 -1.24 -6.59
CA ALA A 195 -0.13 -0.16 -6.37
C ALA A 195 0.40 0.95 -5.43
N PRO A 196 1.43 1.71 -5.83
CA PRO A 196 1.97 2.82 -5.03
C PRO A 196 0.88 3.78 -4.53
N GLY A 197 0.97 4.17 -3.26
CA GLY A 197 -0.01 5.03 -2.59
C GLY A 197 -1.28 4.32 -2.10
N VAL A 198 -1.50 3.05 -2.43
CA VAL A 198 -2.66 2.28 -1.94
C VAL A 198 -2.35 1.65 -0.59
N GLY A 199 -2.96 2.20 0.46
CA GLY A 199 -2.79 1.72 1.84
C GLY A 199 -3.76 0.60 2.24
N ARG A 200 -3.55 0.06 3.44
CA ARG A 200 -4.35 -1.02 4.05
C ARG A 200 -5.87 -0.88 3.91
N PRO A 201 -6.50 0.28 4.20
CA PRO A 201 -7.96 0.38 4.15
C PRO A 201 -8.53 0.09 2.77
N SER A 202 -7.83 0.49 1.71
CA SER A 202 -8.25 0.24 0.33
C SER A 202 -8.14 -1.24 -0.02
N TRP A 203 -7.03 -1.89 0.35
CA TRP A 203 -6.88 -3.34 0.15
C TRP A 203 -7.91 -4.15 0.96
N GLN A 204 -8.25 -3.70 2.17
CA GLN A 204 -9.30 -4.31 2.96
C GLN A 204 -10.68 -4.17 2.28
N GLN A 205 -10.98 -3.01 1.70
CA GLN A 205 -12.17 -2.83 0.87
C GLN A 205 -12.18 -3.78 -0.34
N LEU A 206 -11.03 -3.99 -1.00
CA LEU A 206 -10.92 -4.95 -2.09
C LEU A 206 -11.26 -6.37 -1.62
N ALA A 207 -10.72 -6.81 -0.48
CA ALA A 207 -11.00 -8.12 0.09
C ALA A 207 -12.50 -8.32 0.36
N GLU A 208 -13.15 -7.32 0.97
CA GLU A 208 -14.60 -7.35 1.22
C GLU A 208 -15.43 -7.40 -0.08
N LEU A 209 -14.98 -6.72 -1.13
CA LEU A 209 -15.66 -6.74 -2.43
C LEU A 209 -15.47 -8.08 -3.14
N VAL A 210 -14.29 -8.67 -3.08
CA VAL A 210 -13.98 -9.99 -3.66
C VAL A 210 -14.77 -11.08 -2.94
N GLU A 211 -14.90 -11.02 -1.61
CA GLU A 211 -15.71 -11.95 -0.82
C GLU A 211 -17.20 -11.90 -1.21
N LYS A 212 -17.72 -10.70 -1.50
CA LYS A 212 -19.12 -10.49 -1.91
C LYS A 212 -19.36 -10.79 -3.39
N ALA A 213 -18.33 -10.79 -4.22
CA ALA A 213 -18.45 -11.03 -5.65
C ALA A 213 -18.58 -12.52 -5.94
N SER A 214 -19.60 -12.89 -6.73
CA SER A 214 -19.77 -14.25 -7.22
C SER A 214 -19.66 -14.28 -8.75
N PRO A 215 -18.68 -14.98 -9.35
CA PRO A 215 -17.60 -15.77 -8.73
C PRO A 215 -16.34 -14.93 -8.38
N PRO A 216 -15.60 -15.27 -7.31
CA PRO A 216 -14.34 -14.59 -6.92
C PRO A 216 -13.27 -14.60 -8.02
N ALA A 217 -13.26 -15.65 -8.84
CA ALA A 217 -12.35 -15.79 -9.98
C ALA A 217 -12.56 -14.71 -11.07
N GLY A 218 -13.72 -14.04 -11.09
CA GLY A 218 -13.99 -12.93 -12.01
C GLY A 218 -13.05 -11.74 -11.79
N ALA A 219 -12.74 -11.44 -10.53
CA ALA A 219 -11.87 -10.31 -10.17
C ALA A 219 -10.44 -10.49 -10.71
N ALA A 220 -9.86 -11.67 -10.49
CA ALA A 220 -8.51 -12.00 -10.97
C ALA A 220 -8.43 -11.99 -12.51
N LYS A 221 -9.44 -12.58 -13.18
CA LYS A 221 -9.52 -12.57 -14.64
C LYS A 221 -9.63 -11.17 -15.22
N TYR A 222 -10.47 -10.32 -14.63
CA TYR A 222 -10.59 -8.93 -15.05
C TYR A 222 -9.29 -8.15 -14.84
N ALA A 223 -8.66 -8.32 -13.67
CA ALA A 223 -7.38 -7.69 -13.38
C ALA A 223 -6.28 -8.11 -14.37
N ALA A 224 -6.31 -9.35 -14.85
CA ALA A 224 -5.36 -9.89 -15.82
C ALA A 224 -5.68 -9.56 -17.29
N SER A 225 -6.78 -8.86 -17.57
CA SER A 225 -7.15 -8.47 -18.95
C SER A 225 -6.16 -7.47 -19.54
N GLU A 226 -5.99 -7.48 -20.87
CA GLU A 226 -5.08 -6.56 -21.57
C GLU A 226 -5.40 -5.08 -21.31
N GLU A 227 -6.70 -4.74 -21.26
CA GLU A 227 -7.18 -3.39 -20.95
C GLU A 227 -6.65 -2.91 -19.59
N VAL A 228 -6.74 -3.76 -18.56
CA VAL A 228 -6.27 -3.40 -17.21
C VAL A 228 -4.74 -3.46 -17.14
N GLN A 229 -4.10 -4.45 -17.75
CA GLN A 229 -2.64 -4.58 -17.70
C GLN A 229 -1.90 -3.43 -18.40
N ALA A 230 -2.53 -2.76 -19.37
CA ALA A 230 -1.99 -1.55 -20.00
C ALA A 230 -1.89 -0.34 -19.05
N LEU A 231 -2.60 -0.35 -17.92
CA LEU A 231 -2.62 0.74 -16.94
C LEU A 231 -1.45 0.65 -15.94
N PRO A 232 -1.01 1.78 -15.36
CA PRO A 232 -0.12 1.77 -14.20
C PRO A 232 -0.74 1.01 -13.02
N SER A 233 0.08 0.37 -12.19
CA SER A 233 -0.38 -0.53 -11.11
C SER A 233 -1.41 0.10 -10.15
N SER A 234 -1.26 1.37 -9.77
CA SER A 234 -2.25 2.07 -8.92
C SER A 234 -3.60 2.27 -9.62
N GLU A 235 -3.59 2.45 -10.94
CA GLU A 235 -4.81 2.56 -11.75
C GLU A 235 -5.47 1.20 -11.97
N ARG A 236 -4.69 0.12 -12.09
CA ARG A 236 -5.23 -1.26 -12.09
C ARG A 236 -6.04 -1.54 -10.83
N PHE A 237 -5.50 -1.18 -9.66
CA PHE A 237 -6.20 -1.33 -8.38
C PHE A 237 -7.57 -0.62 -8.42
N LYS A 238 -7.60 0.63 -8.89
CA LYS A 238 -8.83 1.41 -9.01
C LYS A 238 -9.82 0.76 -9.98
N ALA A 239 -9.37 0.33 -11.15
CA ALA A 239 -10.21 -0.33 -12.15
C ALA A 239 -10.87 -1.60 -11.60
N VAL A 240 -10.13 -2.43 -10.85
CA VAL A 240 -10.66 -3.63 -10.21
C VAL A 240 -11.71 -3.28 -9.16
N ILE A 241 -11.44 -2.30 -8.28
CA ILE A 241 -12.41 -1.84 -7.29
C ILE A 241 -13.70 -1.37 -7.97
N ASP A 242 -13.58 -0.55 -9.02
CA ASP A 242 -14.75 0.00 -9.72
C ASP A 242 -15.54 -1.06 -10.48
N HIS A 243 -14.87 -2.10 -10.99
CA HIS A 243 -15.51 -3.27 -11.60
C HIS A 243 -16.30 -4.11 -10.58
N LEU A 244 -15.79 -4.25 -9.36
CA LEU A 244 -16.41 -5.05 -8.30
C LEU A 244 -17.50 -4.30 -7.52
N LYS A 245 -17.48 -2.96 -7.54
CA LYS A 245 -18.55 -2.18 -6.92
C LYS A 245 -19.89 -2.54 -7.57
N PRO A 246 -20.94 -2.78 -6.77
CA PRO A 246 -22.26 -3.03 -7.32
C PRO A 246 -22.65 -1.84 -8.21
N ARG A 247 -22.95 -2.14 -9.47
CA ARG A 247 -23.44 -1.14 -10.42
C ARG A 247 -24.65 -0.48 -9.75
N ARG A 248 -24.53 0.81 -9.42
CA ARG A 248 -25.69 1.59 -8.95
C ARG A 248 -26.76 1.36 -10.00
N THR A 249 -27.81 0.59 -9.66
CA THR A 249 -29.03 0.59 -10.46
C THR A 249 -29.36 2.06 -10.61
N ALA A 250 -29.39 2.55 -11.85
CA ALA A 250 -29.87 3.90 -12.11
C ALA A 250 -31.18 4.01 -11.33
N ARG A 251 -31.20 4.83 -10.27
CA ARG A 251 -32.48 5.31 -9.75
C ARG A 251 -33.16 5.84 -11.01
N GLY A 252 -34.36 5.35 -11.32
CA GLY A 252 -35.11 5.86 -12.46
C GLY A 252 -35.00 7.38 -12.43
N LEU A 253 -34.71 8.01 -13.59
CA LEU A 253 -34.63 9.46 -13.66
C LEU A 253 -35.87 9.99 -12.96
N PRO A 254 -35.71 10.86 -11.95
CA PRO A 254 -36.84 11.29 -11.17
C PRO A 254 -37.85 12.02 -12.06
N ASP A 255 -39.07 11.49 -12.13
CA ASP A 255 -40.18 12.14 -12.82
C ASP A 255 -40.68 13.30 -11.97
N VAL A 256 -40.94 14.44 -12.61
CA VAL A 256 -41.50 15.62 -11.94
C VAL A 256 -43.02 15.56 -12.05
N LEU A 257 -43.70 15.43 -10.92
CA LEU A 257 -45.15 15.65 -10.84
C LEU A 257 -45.40 17.15 -10.83
N SER A 258 -46.21 17.60 -11.79
CA SER A 258 -46.67 18.98 -11.90
C SER A 258 -48.20 19.06 -11.93
N THR A 259 -48.76 20.19 -11.49
CA THR A 259 -50.17 20.52 -11.71
C THR A 259 -50.43 20.76 -13.20
N PRO A 260 -51.70 20.72 -13.66
CA PRO A 260 -52.08 21.15 -15.00
C PRO A 260 -51.65 22.60 -15.33
N ASP A 261 -51.52 23.44 -14.31
CA ASP A 261 -51.08 24.83 -14.41
C ASP A 261 -49.54 24.98 -14.44
N GLY A 262 -48.79 23.87 -14.34
CA GLY A 262 -47.34 23.82 -14.49
C GLY A 262 -46.54 23.88 -13.19
N ASP A 263 -47.19 24.03 -12.04
CA ASP A 263 -46.51 24.09 -10.74
C ASP A 263 -45.94 22.73 -10.35
N ARG A 264 -44.68 22.70 -9.89
CA ARG A 264 -44.02 21.46 -9.47
C ARG A 264 -44.50 21.04 -8.08
N LEU A 265 -45.13 19.86 -8.00
CA LEU A 265 -45.66 19.29 -6.76
C LEU A 265 -44.63 18.42 -6.04
N ALA A 266 -43.99 17.50 -6.77
CA ALA A 266 -43.06 16.56 -6.18
C ALA A 266 -42.13 15.95 -7.23
N GLN A 267 -40.99 15.47 -6.76
CA GLN A 267 -40.09 14.63 -7.53
C GLN A 267 -40.34 13.17 -7.14
N VAL A 268 -40.64 12.32 -8.12
CA VAL A 268 -40.96 10.91 -7.92
C VAL A 268 -39.86 10.04 -8.48
N THR A 269 -39.30 9.18 -7.63
CA THR A 269 -38.37 8.14 -8.04
C THR A 269 -38.99 6.79 -7.76
N GLN A 270 -39.18 5.97 -8.80
CA GLN A 270 -39.73 4.61 -8.67
C GLN A 270 -38.67 3.55 -9.00
N SER A 271 -38.64 2.49 -8.20
CA SER A 271 -37.89 1.26 -8.45
C SER A 271 -38.81 0.04 -8.31
N LYS A 272 -38.28 -1.16 -8.56
CA LYS A 272 -39.04 -2.42 -8.41
C LYS A 272 -39.54 -2.67 -6.97
N SER A 273 -38.93 -2.04 -5.96
CA SER A 273 -39.24 -2.29 -4.54
C SER A 273 -39.54 -1.03 -3.73
N LYS A 274 -39.40 0.17 -4.30
CA LYS A 274 -39.56 1.44 -3.57
C LYS A 274 -40.19 2.51 -4.47
N LEU A 275 -41.13 3.27 -3.92
CA LEU A 275 -41.58 4.55 -4.44
C LEU A 275 -41.11 5.65 -3.47
N GLU A 276 -40.39 6.64 -3.99
CA GLU A 276 -39.89 7.78 -3.21
C GLU A 276 -40.46 9.08 -3.80
N ILE A 277 -41.22 9.80 -2.98
CA ILE A 277 -41.81 11.10 -3.34
C ILE A 277 -41.07 12.16 -2.52
N THR A 278 -40.40 13.09 -3.20
CA THR A 278 -39.66 14.20 -2.58
C THR A 278 -40.37 15.51 -2.85
N ILE A 279 -40.79 16.18 -1.77
CA ILE A 279 -41.44 17.49 -1.80
C ILE A 279 -40.48 18.50 -1.18
N ASP A 280 -40.20 19.59 -1.89
CA ASP A 280 -39.37 20.67 -1.35
C ASP A 280 -40.18 21.50 -0.35
N ARG A 281 -39.91 21.29 0.94
CA ARG A 281 -40.53 22.03 2.05
C ARG A 281 -40.25 23.52 2.03
N LYS A 282 -39.16 23.98 1.40
CA LYS A 282 -38.86 25.42 1.29
C LYS A 282 -39.73 26.08 0.23
N ALA A 283 -40.05 25.36 -0.84
CA ALA A 283 -40.91 25.85 -1.91
C ALA A 283 -42.40 25.74 -1.56
N THR A 284 -42.81 24.66 -0.88
CA THR A 284 -44.24 24.35 -0.61
C THR A 284 -44.47 23.80 0.82
N PRO A 285 -44.26 24.61 1.87
CA PRO A 285 -44.36 24.14 3.27
C PRO A 285 -45.75 23.63 3.63
N ASP A 286 -46.81 24.33 3.21
CA ASP A 286 -48.21 23.97 3.52
C ASP A 286 -48.64 22.67 2.85
N PHE A 287 -48.23 22.46 1.60
CA PHE A 287 -48.50 21.22 0.88
C PHE A 287 -47.76 20.02 1.51
N ALA A 288 -46.51 20.21 1.92
CA ALA A 288 -45.76 19.16 2.60
C ALA A 288 -46.41 18.75 3.94
N ALA A 289 -46.97 19.70 4.69
CA ALA A 289 -47.72 19.42 5.93
C ALA A 289 -49.02 18.68 5.62
N PHE A 290 -49.78 19.15 4.62
CA PHE A 290 -51.03 18.53 4.18
C PHE A 290 -50.83 17.06 3.76
N VAL A 291 -49.80 16.77 2.96
CA VAL A 291 -49.49 15.40 2.52
C VAL A 291 -49.20 14.49 3.72
N LEU A 292 -48.43 14.95 4.71
CA LEU A 292 -48.12 14.16 5.90
C LEU A 292 -49.36 13.84 6.74
N GLU A 293 -50.30 14.78 6.83
CA GLU A 293 -51.55 14.59 7.56
C GLU A 293 -52.49 13.59 6.87
N HIS A 294 -52.55 13.61 5.53
CA HIS A 294 -53.50 12.82 4.75
C HIS A 294 -52.99 11.43 4.34
N LEU A 295 -51.68 11.19 4.38
CA LEU A 295 -51.08 9.90 4.03
C LEU A 295 -51.66 8.69 4.79
N PRO A 296 -51.89 8.74 6.12
CA PRO A 296 -52.50 7.64 6.85
C PRO A 296 -53.93 7.30 6.36
N ALA A 297 -54.72 8.32 6.04
CA ALA A 297 -56.09 8.14 5.54
C ALA A 297 -56.10 7.52 4.13
N LEU A 298 -55.20 7.98 3.25
CA LEU A 298 -55.03 7.39 1.91
C LEU A 298 -54.66 5.90 1.97
N TYR A 299 -53.80 5.52 2.93
CA TYR A 299 -53.43 4.11 3.13
C TYR A 299 -54.63 3.28 3.62
N GLN A 300 -55.44 3.82 4.53
CA GLN A 300 -56.67 3.16 5.01
C GLN A 300 -57.70 2.97 3.88
N GLU A 301 -57.92 3.99 3.05
CA GLU A 301 -58.84 3.93 1.91
C GLU A 301 -58.42 2.87 0.89
N HIS A 302 -57.12 2.82 0.57
CA HIS A 302 -56.55 1.80 -0.31
C HIS A 302 -56.79 0.39 0.24
N ARG A 303 -56.54 0.18 1.54
CA ARG A 303 -56.76 -1.12 2.21
C ARG A 303 -58.23 -1.55 2.14
N ALA A 304 -59.16 -0.63 2.39
CA ALA A 304 -60.61 -0.91 2.33
C ALA A 304 -61.07 -1.26 0.91
N LYS A 305 -60.55 -0.58 -0.12
CA LYS A 305 -60.83 -0.88 -1.54
C LYS A 305 -60.28 -2.24 -1.97
N HIS A 306 -59.11 -2.63 -1.48
CA HIS A 306 -58.51 -3.93 -1.78
C HIS A 306 -59.20 -5.11 -1.08
N GLN A 307 -59.69 -4.94 0.15
CA GLN A 307 -60.47 -5.97 0.85
C GLN A 307 -61.83 -6.23 0.18
N ARG A 308 -62.49 -5.21 -0.38
CA ARG A 308 -63.74 -5.37 -1.15
C ARG A 308 -63.57 -6.10 -2.48
N LYS A 309 -62.37 -6.09 -3.07
CA LYS A 309 -62.07 -6.78 -4.34
C LYS A 309 -61.65 -8.25 -4.18
N GLN A 310 -61.27 -8.70 -2.98
CA GLN A 310 -60.86 -10.09 -2.71
C GLN A 310 -61.98 -10.93 -2.05
N GLY A 311 -63.15 -10.35 -1.81
CA GLY A 311 -64.31 -11.00 -1.19
C GLY A 311 -65.45 -11.34 -2.15
N VAL A 312 -65.17 -11.55 -3.44
CA VAL A 312 -66.10 -12.07 -4.46
C VAL A 312 -65.47 -13.27 -5.15
#